data_AF-A0AA41VG36-F1
#
_entry.id   AF-A0AA41VG36-F1
#
_cell.length_a   1.000
_cell.length_b   1.000
_cell.length_c   1.000
_cell.angle_alpha   90.00
_cell.angle_beta   90.00
_cell.angle_gamma   90.00
#
_symmetry.space_group_name_H-M   'P 1'
#
loop_
_entity.id
_entity.type
_entity.pdbx_description
1 polymer ?
#
loop_
_entity_poly.entity_id
_entity_poly.type
_entity_poly.pdbx_seq_one_letter_code
_entity_poly.pdbx_strand_id
1 'polypeptide(L)'
;MNPPTIFIPKSIKEHVERLFEVYRAMSGAELKHNLIGENIKVKTFKTYHRVPSQGYIQEYVGLSVKEIKTLKLSGVEITNTLTSPEITFTGDTTSEFITDPNNAGALKARILVMESTFVDDTNSVKHARDHGHTHLSEIVKHADKFENKAILLIHFSARYEAAEIQAAVLALPPSLVGRVHALTKGF
;
A
#
# COMPACT_ATOMS: atom_id res chain seq x y z
N MET A 1 20.79 -20.38 3.61
CA MET A 1 19.97 -19.33 2.96
C MET A 1 20.51 -17.98 3.35
N ASN A 2 20.47 -17.00 2.45
CA ASN A 2 20.75 -15.62 2.83
C ASN A 2 19.70 -15.14 3.85
N PRO A 3 20.07 -14.33 4.85
CA PRO A 3 19.11 -13.78 5.79
C PRO A 3 18.05 -12.94 5.05
N PRO A 4 16.77 -12.99 5.47
CA PRO A 4 15.74 -12.14 4.91
C PRO A 4 16.05 -10.67 5.16
N THR A 5 15.64 -9.82 4.22
CA THR A 5 15.66 -8.36 4.39
C THR A 5 14.27 -7.88 4.75
N ILE A 6 14.17 -7.18 5.87
CA ILE A 6 12.94 -6.67 6.44
C ILE A 6 12.96 -5.15 6.33
N PHE A 7 11.97 -4.60 5.64
CA PHE A 7 11.79 -3.16 5.48
C PHE A 7 10.72 -2.67 6.43
N ILE A 8 11.02 -1.62 7.19
CA ILE A 8 10.11 -1.03 8.18
C ILE A 8 10.24 0.50 8.17
N PRO A 9 9.27 1.23 8.74
CA PRO A 9 9.43 2.65 9.00
C PRO A 9 10.65 2.92 9.90
N LYS A 10 11.44 3.94 9.54
CA LYS A 10 12.61 4.38 10.31
C LYS A 10 12.27 4.66 11.78
N SER A 11 11.08 5.19 12.04
CA SER A 11 10.60 5.54 13.40
C SER A 11 10.50 4.35 14.35
N ILE A 12 10.24 3.13 13.84
CA ILE A 12 10.08 1.94 14.68
C ILE A 12 11.32 1.03 14.67
N LYS A 13 12.39 1.41 13.95
CA LYS A 13 13.56 0.54 13.75
C LYS A 13 14.17 0.05 15.05
N GLU A 14 14.47 0.98 15.96
CA GLU A 14 15.06 0.66 17.26
C GLU A 14 14.14 -0.25 18.10
N HIS A 15 12.82 -0.06 18.00
CA HIS A 15 11.85 -0.86 18.74
C HIS A 15 11.82 -2.30 18.21
N VAL A 16 11.88 -2.48 16.89
CA VAL A 16 11.93 -3.79 16.24
C VAL A 16 13.27 -4.50 16.51
N GLU A 17 14.39 -3.77 16.53
CA GLU A 17 15.70 -4.32 16.94
C GLU A 17 15.62 -4.89 18.36
N ARG A 18 15.06 -4.11 19.30
CA ARG A 18 14.84 -4.56 20.68
C ARG A 18 13.92 -5.78 20.78
N LEU A 19 12.88 -5.86 19.94
CA LEU A 19 11.99 -7.02 19.87
C LEU A 19 12.77 -8.29 19.49
N PHE A 20 13.67 -8.20 18.50
CA PHE A 20 14.52 -9.33 18.11
C PHE A 20 15.49 -9.73 19.23
N GLU A 21 16.08 -8.77 19.95
CA GLU A 21 16.93 -9.08 21.09
C GLU A 21 16.18 -9.82 22.21
N VAL A 22 14.97 -9.37 22.54
CA VAL A 22 14.11 -10.05 23.53
C VAL A 22 13.80 -11.48 23.08
N TYR A 23 13.42 -11.66 21.82
CA TYR A 23 13.11 -12.99 21.29
C TYR A 23 14.34 -13.92 21.29
N ARG A 24 15.52 -13.40 20.94
CA ARG A 24 16.79 -14.15 21.00
C ARG A 24 17.10 -14.60 22.41
N ALA A 25 16.95 -13.72 23.40
CA ALA A 25 17.18 -14.03 24.80
C ALA A 25 16.22 -15.12 25.34
N MET A 26 14.97 -15.13 24.86
CA MET A 26 13.97 -16.13 25.27
C MET A 26 14.14 -17.49 24.59
N SER A 27 14.45 -17.50 23.28
CA SER A 27 14.41 -18.71 22.46
C SER A 27 15.79 -19.34 22.19
N GLY A 28 16.87 -18.57 22.33
CA GLY A 28 18.21 -18.95 21.87
C GLY A 28 18.37 -18.97 20.35
N ALA A 29 17.33 -18.63 19.57
CA ALA A 29 17.39 -18.62 18.12
C ALA A 29 18.10 -17.36 17.60
N GLU A 30 19.05 -17.51 16.67
CA GLU A 30 19.87 -16.41 16.18
C GLU A 30 19.09 -15.36 15.35
N LEU A 31 18.06 -15.81 14.61
CA LEU A 31 17.20 -14.98 13.75
C LEU A 31 18.00 -13.96 12.92
N LYS A 32 18.95 -14.43 12.09
CA LYS A 32 19.70 -13.56 11.17
C LYS A 32 18.74 -12.86 10.22
N HIS A 33 18.81 -11.53 10.16
CA HIS A 33 18.00 -10.70 9.27
C HIS A 33 18.72 -9.38 8.96
N ASN A 34 18.34 -8.73 7.85
CA ASN A 34 18.77 -7.37 7.55
C ASN A 34 17.60 -6.42 7.80
N LEU A 35 17.70 -5.56 8.82
CA LEU A 35 16.63 -4.59 9.13
C LEU A 35 16.93 -3.22 8.51
N ILE A 36 16.08 -2.78 7.59
CA ILE A 36 16.26 -1.54 6.83
C ILE A 36 15.12 -0.57 7.16
N GLY A 37 15.48 0.63 7.63
CA GLY A 37 14.52 1.70 7.97
C GLY A 37 14.15 2.63 6.81
N GLU A 38 14.94 2.64 5.73
CA GLU A 38 14.72 3.47 4.53
C GLU A 38 15.16 2.67 3.29
N ASN A 39 14.28 2.54 2.30
CA ASN A 39 14.53 1.74 1.10
C ASN A 39 14.88 2.62 -0.11
N ILE A 40 15.96 2.28 -0.82
CA ILE A 40 16.37 2.96 -2.05
C ILE A 40 15.56 2.44 -3.26
N LYS A 41 14.95 1.24 -3.16
CA LYS A 41 14.25 0.55 -4.27
C LYS A 41 12.73 0.70 -4.25
N VAL A 42 12.15 1.17 -3.16
CA VAL A 42 10.70 1.34 -2.98
C VAL A 42 10.50 2.71 -2.37
N LYS A 43 9.72 3.57 -3.04
CA LYS A 43 9.41 4.91 -2.52
C LYS A 43 8.39 4.75 -1.41
N THR A 44 8.55 5.54 -0.34
CA THR A 44 7.56 5.60 0.74
C THR A 44 6.74 6.86 0.62
N PHE A 45 5.52 6.84 1.14
CA PHE A 45 4.66 8.01 1.24
C PHE A 45 3.95 8.04 2.59
N LYS A 46 3.48 9.21 2.98
CA LYS A 46 2.85 9.40 4.29
C LYS A 46 1.44 8.82 4.29
N THR A 47 1.15 8.05 5.33
CA THR A 47 -0.21 7.60 5.68
C THR A 47 -0.60 8.15 7.05
N TYR A 48 -1.87 8.01 7.39
CA TYR A 48 -2.48 8.68 8.52
C TYR A 48 -3.10 7.65 9.46
N HIS A 49 -2.39 7.31 10.52
CA HIS A 49 -2.84 6.35 11.51
C HIS A 49 -2.54 6.84 12.93
N ARG A 50 -3.03 6.14 13.96
CA ARG A 50 -2.85 6.52 15.37
C ARG A 50 -1.38 6.48 15.83
N VAL A 51 -0.55 5.72 15.11
CA VAL A 51 0.89 5.69 15.27
C VAL A 51 1.56 6.04 13.94
N PRO A 52 2.83 6.48 13.92
CA PRO A 52 3.55 6.74 12.68
C PRO A 52 3.45 5.56 11.72
N SER A 53 2.89 5.81 10.53
CA SER A 53 2.73 4.82 9.47
C SER A 53 3.22 5.37 8.13
N GLN A 54 3.48 4.47 7.19
CA GLN A 54 3.85 4.82 5.83
C GLN A 54 3.29 3.79 4.85
N GLY A 55 2.96 4.27 3.65
CA GLY A 55 2.71 3.41 2.50
C GLY A 55 3.95 3.22 1.64
N TYR A 56 3.88 2.28 0.70
CA TYR A 56 4.95 1.89 -0.19
C TYR A 56 4.50 1.95 -1.65
N ILE A 57 5.34 2.52 -2.51
CA ILE A 57 5.15 2.57 -3.97
C ILE A 57 6.32 1.82 -4.61
N GLN A 58 5.99 0.74 -5.33
CA GLN A 58 6.93 0.03 -6.16
C GLN A 58 6.81 0.51 -7.60
N GLU A 59 7.89 1.10 -8.09
CA GLU A 59 8.01 1.53 -9.49
C GLU A 59 8.62 0.42 -10.33
N TYR A 60 8.16 0.27 -11.57
CA TYR A 60 8.89 -0.50 -12.57
C TYR A 60 9.88 0.41 -13.28
N VAL A 61 11.11 -0.07 -13.39
CA VAL A 61 12.12 0.56 -14.24
C VAL A 61 12.00 -0.07 -15.62
N GLY A 62 11.50 0.70 -16.60
CA GLY A 62 11.34 0.25 -17.97
C GLY A 62 12.68 -0.09 -18.66
N LEU A 63 12.61 -1.13 -19.50
CA LEU A 63 13.63 -1.78 -20.33
C LEU A 63 14.82 -2.43 -19.61
N SER A 64 15.10 -3.68 -20.00
CA SER A 64 16.33 -4.37 -19.65
C SER A 64 17.52 -3.63 -20.26
N VAL A 65 18.68 -3.69 -19.59
CA VAL A 65 19.95 -3.11 -20.09
C VAL A 65 20.28 -3.57 -21.53
N LYS A 66 19.80 -4.75 -21.96
CA LYS A 66 19.96 -5.27 -23.33
C LYS A 66 19.14 -4.51 -24.37
N GLU A 67 17.91 -4.14 -24.06
CA GLU A 67 17.03 -3.38 -24.97
C GLU A 67 17.53 -1.94 -25.09
N ILE A 68 17.99 -1.35 -23.98
CA ILE A 68 18.67 -0.04 -23.96
C ILE A 68 19.93 -0.07 -24.82
N LYS A 69 20.74 -1.14 -24.75
CA LYS A 69 21.97 -1.26 -25.54
C LYS A 69 21.68 -1.41 -27.04
N THR A 70 20.64 -2.15 -27.41
CA THR A 70 20.20 -2.33 -28.80
C THR A 70 19.67 -1.02 -29.41
N LEU A 71 18.88 -0.27 -28.65
CA LEU A 71 18.34 1.04 -29.06
C LEU A 71 19.43 2.14 -29.14
N LYS A 72 20.43 2.11 -28.25
CA LYS A 72 21.62 2.97 -28.35
C LYS A 72 22.46 2.66 -29.59
N LEU A 73 22.59 1.38 -29.95
CA LEU A 73 23.31 0.94 -31.15
C LEU A 73 22.60 1.35 -32.46
N SER A 74 21.28 1.57 -32.43
CA SER A 74 20.52 2.11 -33.56
C SER A 74 20.57 3.65 -33.71
N GLY A 75 21.40 4.35 -32.92
CA GLY A 75 21.57 5.81 -33.03
C GLY A 75 20.41 6.64 -32.45
N VAL A 76 19.47 6.00 -31.74
CA VAL A 76 18.38 6.69 -31.04
C VAL A 76 18.91 7.20 -29.71
N GLU A 77 18.81 8.51 -29.48
CA GLU A 77 19.11 9.13 -28.18
C GLU A 77 18.10 8.63 -27.13
N ILE A 78 18.54 7.72 -26.26
CA ILE A 78 17.75 7.27 -25.11
C ILE A 78 17.94 8.28 -23.99
N THR A 79 17.06 9.27 -23.89
CA THR A 79 17.12 10.33 -22.88
C THR A 79 16.16 10.13 -21.71
N ASN A 80 15.10 9.32 -21.86
CA ASN A 80 14.06 9.19 -20.85
C ASN A 80 13.85 7.74 -20.38
N THR A 81 14.31 7.44 -19.18
CA THR A 81 13.82 6.29 -18.41
C THR A 81 12.50 6.70 -17.77
N LEU A 82 11.38 6.28 -18.34
CA LEU A 82 10.07 6.47 -17.73
C LEU A 82 9.92 5.42 -16.62
N THR A 83 9.87 5.84 -15.36
CA THR A 83 9.41 4.99 -14.26
C THR A 83 7.91 5.21 -14.07
N SER A 84 7.13 4.13 -14.09
CA SER A 84 5.71 4.16 -13.75
C SER A 84 5.49 3.46 -12.41
N PRO A 85 4.73 4.05 -11.47
CA PRO A 85 4.33 3.35 -10.27
C PRO A 85 3.43 2.16 -10.65
N GLU A 86 3.85 0.95 -10.33
CA GLU A 86 3.12 -0.27 -10.69
C GLU A 86 2.15 -0.67 -9.61
N ILE A 87 2.63 -0.76 -8.37
CA ILE A 87 1.83 -1.17 -7.23
C ILE A 87 2.10 -0.30 -6.03
N THR A 88 1.03 0.09 -5.36
CA THR A 88 1.06 0.86 -4.12
C THR A 88 0.37 0.08 -3.02
N PHE A 89 0.93 0.11 -1.82
CA PHE A 89 0.30 -0.39 -0.59
C PHE A 89 0.20 0.74 0.43
N THR A 90 -0.99 0.99 0.97
CA THR A 90 -1.15 2.01 2.03
C THR A 90 -0.78 1.47 3.42
N GLY A 91 -1.06 0.19 3.69
CA GLY A 91 -1.24 -0.24 5.08
C GLY A 91 -2.44 0.46 5.73
N ASP A 92 -2.47 0.52 7.06
CA ASP A 92 -3.55 1.16 7.80
C ASP A 92 -3.46 2.68 7.69
N THR A 93 -4.57 3.30 7.31
CA THR A 93 -4.67 4.74 7.12
C THR A 93 -6.12 5.20 7.13
N THR A 94 -6.32 6.44 7.55
CA THR A 94 -7.54 7.20 7.25
C THR A 94 -7.51 7.74 5.81
N SER A 95 -8.68 8.18 5.31
CA SER A 95 -8.88 8.63 3.93
C SER A 95 -8.06 9.88 3.53
N GLU A 96 -7.49 10.60 4.50
CA GLU A 96 -6.64 11.77 4.29
C GLU A 96 -5.51 11.50 3.29
N PHE A 97 -4.99 10.26 3.21
CA PHE A 97 -3.94 9.91 2.24
C PHE A 97 -4.39 10.12 0.79
N ILE A 98 -5.69 9.99 0.48
CA ILE A 98 -6.27 10.19 -0.85
C ILE A 98 -6.26 11.68 -1.21
N THR A 99 -6.32 12.55 -0.20
CA THR A 99 -6.41 13.99 -0.39
C THR A 99 -5.09 14.73 -0.23
N ASP A 100 -4.06 14.08 0.31
CA ASP A 100 -2.72 14.65 0.44
C ASP A 100 -2.08 14.81 -0.96
N PRO A 101 -1.75 16.04 -1.40
CA PRO A 101 -1.11 16.27 -2.69
C PRO A 101 0.25 15.57 -2.82
N ASN A 102 0.94 15.29 -1.71
CA ASN A 102 2.21 14.57 -1.72
C ASN A 102 2.04 13.08 -2.07
N ASN A 103 0.82 12.56 -2.01
CA ASN A 103 0.49 11.16 -2.28
C ASN A 103 -0.01 10.93 -3.73
N ALA A 104 0.12 11.92 -4.62
CA ALA A 104 -0.32 11.78 -6.01
C ALA A 104 0.29 10.54 -6.72
N GLY A 105 1.53 10.15 -6.37
CA GLY A 105 2.15 8.94 -6.90
C GLY A 105 1.40 7.65 -6.56
N ALA A 106 0.81 7.57 -5.35
CA ALA A 106 0.01 6.42 -4.90
C ALA A 106 -1.26 6.25 -5.75
N LEU A 107 -1.94 7.35 -6.04
CA LEU A 107 -3.20 7.39 -6.80
C LEU A 107 -3.02 7.18 -8.30
N LYS A 108 -1.79 7.32 -8.80
CA LYS A 108 -1.40 7.09 -10.20
C LYS A 108 -0.82 5.70 -10.45
N ALA A 109 -0.60 4.91 -9.41
CA ALA A 109 -0.09 3.56 -9.56
C ALA A 109 -1.05 2.69 -10.38
N ARG A 110 -0.53 1.72 -11.15
CA ARG A 110 -1.42 0.82 -11.91
C ARG A 110 -2.38 0.07 -10.98
N ILE A 111 -1.87 -0.43 -9.85
CA ILE A 111 -2.65 -1.12 -8.81
C ILE A 111 -2.48 -0.38 -7.48
N LEU A 112 -3.58 -0.04 -6.81
CA LEU A 112 -3.59 0.45 -5.44
C LEU A 112 -4.15 -0.64 -4.51
N VAL A 113 -3.37 -1.04 -3.52
CA VAL A 113 -3.82 -1.90 -2.43
C VAL A 113 -4.03 -1.01 -1.20
N MET A 114 -5.26 -0.90 -0.74
CA MET A 114 -5.60 0.00 0.37
C MET A 114 -6.60 -0.62 1.32
N GLU A 115 -6.59 -0.17 2.58
CA GLU A 115 -7.56 -0.61 3.56
C GLU A 115 -8.97 -0.07 3.28
N SER A 116 -9.97 -0.83 3.71
CA SER A 116 -11.35 -0.37 3.89
C SER A 116 -11.95 -1.12 5.07
N THR A 117 -11.60 -0.69 6.28
CA THR A 117 -11.97 -1.40 7.51
C THR A 117 -13.48 -1.51 7.71
N PHE A 118 -14.25 -0.49 7.30
CA PHE A 118 -15.70 -0.45 7.44
C PHE A 118 -16.39 -0.27 6.08
N VAL A 119 -17.46 -1.03 5.83
CA VAL A 119 -18.14 -1.11 4.52
C VAL A 119 -19.64 -0.82 4.57
N ASP A 120 -20.19 -0.54 5.76
CA ASP A 120 -21.61 -0.33 6.00
C ASP A 120 -21.86 0.91 6.89
N ASP A 121 -23.12 1.33 7.02
CA ASP A 121 -23.46 2.53 7.80
C ASP A 121 -23.61 2.26 9.30
N THR A 122 -23.35 1.04 9.79
CA THR A 122 -23.42 0.75 11.23
C THR A 122 -22.31 1.45 12.02
N ASN A 123 -21.20 1.78 11.36
CA ASN A 123 -20.09 2.54 11.95
C ASN A 123 -19.92 3.84 11.17
N SER A 124 -20.00 4.97 11.88
CA SER A 124 -19.81 6.26 11.22
C SER A 124 -18.40 6.41 10.65
N VAL A 125 -18.27 7.24 9.61
CA VAL A 125 -16.96 7.71 9.11
C VAL A 125 -16.09 8.26 10.24
N LYS A 126 -16.69 9.00 11.19
CA LYS A 126 -15.97 9.52 12.35
C LYS A 126 -15.38 8.39 13.20
N HIS A 127 -16.14 7.31 13.43
CA HIS A 127 -15.67 6.14 14.17
C HIS A 127 -14.45 5.50 13.49
N ALA A 128 -14.49 5.33 12.16
CA ALA A 128 -13.35 4.81 11.41
C ALA A 128 -12.10 5.70 11.59
N ARG A 129 -12.26 7.02 11.40
CA ARG A 129 -11.18 8.00 11.55
C ARG A 129 -10.60 8.07 12.95
N ASP A 130 -11.44 8.02 13.99
CA ASP A 130 -10.99 8.03 15.39
C ASP A 130 -10.07 6.83 15.70
N HIS A 131 -10.25 5.71 14.98
CA HIS A 131 -9.41 4.51 15.11
C HIS A 131 -8.25 4.46 14.10
N GLY A 132 -8.13 5.46 13.23
CA GLY A 132 -7.07 5.54 12.23
C GLY A 132 -7.32 4.73 10.96
N HIS A 133 -8.59 4.46 10.63
CA HIS A 133 -8.98 3.58 9.52
C HIS A 133 -9.88 4.30 8.50
N THR A 134 -9.98 3.70 7.31
CA THR A 134 -10.79 4.21 6.18
C THR A 134 -12.16 3.54 6.14
N HIS A 135 -13.20 4.37 5.96
CA HIS A 135 -14.55 3.90 5.67
C HIS A 135 -14.81 3.88 4.15
N LEU A 136 -15.51 2.86 3.63
CA LEU A 136 -15.76 2.69 2.19
C LEU A 136 -16.42 3.92 1.54
N SER A 137 -17.33 4.58 2.26
CA SER A 137 -17.99 5.81 1.77
C SER A 137 -17.02 6.98 1.52
N GLU A 138 -15.85 7.00 2.16
CA GLU A 138 -14.82 8.00 1.90
C GLU A 138 -14.06 7.72 0.59
N ILE A 139 -13.87 6.44 0.27
CA ILE A 139 -13.35 6.00 -1.03
C ILE A 139 -14.33 6.44 -2.13
N VAL A 140 -15.63 6.21 -1.92
CA VAL A 140 -16.69 6.67 -2.82
C VAL A 140 -16.67 8.20 -2.99
N LYS A 141 -16.54 8.95 -1.88
CA LYS A 141 -16.49 10.42 -1.88
C LYS A 141 -15.30 10.98 -2.69
N HIS A 142 -14.20 10.25 -2.74
CA HIS A 142 -12.97 10.66 -3.44
C HIS A 142 -12.71 9.85 -4.71
N ALA A 143 -13.76 9.24 -5.29
CA ALA A 143 -13.67 8.38 -6.46
C ALA A 143 -12.97 9.04 -7.66
N ASP A 144 -13.12 10.36 -7.80
CA ASP A 144 -12.54 11.22 -8.84
C ASP A 144 -11.02 11.36 -8.76
N LYS A 145 -10.43 11.09 -7.58
CA LYS A 145 -8.98 11.22 -7.36
C LYS A 145 -8.18 9.99 -7.77
N PHE A 146 -8.84 8.84 -7.92
CA PHE A 146 -8.15 7.61 -8.28
C PHE A 146 -7.94 7.52 -9.78
N GLU A 147 -6.67 7.52 -10.20
CA GLU A 147 -6.24 7.25 -11.59
C GLU A 147 -5.82 5.78 -11.78
N ASN A 148 -5.92 4.96 -10.72
CA ASN A 148 -5.52 3.56 -10.72
C ASN A 148 -6.38 2.71 -11.68
N LYS A 149 -5.74 1.74 -12.34
CA LYS A 149 -6.45 0.75 -13.19
C LYS A 149 -7.22 -0.26 -12.35
N ALA A 150 -6.69 -0.61 -11.17
CA ALA A 150 -7.35 -1.48 -10.21
C ALA A 150 -7.08 -1.01 -8.78
N ILE A 151 -8.07 -1.17 -7.91
CA ILE A 151 -7.99 -0.93 -6.48
C ILE A 151 -8.36 -2.24 -5.78
N LEU A 152 -7.46 -2.76 -4.95
CA LEU A 152 -7.70 -3.93 -4.12
C LEU A 152 -7.90 -3.48 -2.66
N LEU A 153 -9.13 -3.65 -2.18
CA LEU A 153 -9.49 -3.39 -0.80
C LEU A 153 -9.08 -4.56 0.10
N ILE A 154 -8.41 -4.23 1.19
CA ILE A 154 -7.92 -5.16 2.22
C ILE A 154 -8.33 -4.68 3.62
N HIS A 155 -7.92 -5.44 4.65
CA HIS A 155 -8.06 -5.06 6.06
C HIS A 155 -9.51 -4.75 6.48
N PHE A 156 -10.45 -5.61 6.06
CA PHE A 156 -11.84 -5.51 6.50
C PHE A 156 -11.96 -5.89 7.98
N SER A 157 -12.85 -5.21 8.72
CA SER A 157 -13.17 -5.60 10.09
C SER A 157 -13.70 -7.04 10.12
N ALA A 158 -13.24 -7.84 11.08
CA ALA A 158 -13.67 -9.23 11.28
C ALA A 158 -15.18 -9.39 11.58
N ARG A 159 -15.91 -8.29 11.76
CA ARG A 159 -17.36 -8.30 11.91
C ARG A 159 -18.11 -8.62 10.62
N TYR A 160 -17.47 -8.44 9.47
CA TYR A 160 -18.12 -8.62 8.18
C TYR A 160 -17.83 -10.00 7.61
N GLU A 161 -18.88 -10.66 7.17
CA GLU A 161 -18.80 -11.85 6.35
C GLU A 161 -18.38 -11.50 4.93
N ALA A 162 -17.76 -12.46 4.23
CA ALA A 162 -17.30 -12.25 2.86
C ALA A 162 -18.44 -11.81 1.92
N ALA A 163 -19.66 -12.30 2.15
CA ALA A 163 -20.83 -11.91 1.36
C ALA A 163 -21.20 -10.43 1.53
N GLU A 164 -21.09 -9.89 2.75
CA GLU A 164 -21.39 -8.49 3.05
C GLU A 164 -20.36 -7.55 2.40
N ILE A 165 -19.08 -7.91 2.47
CA ILE A 165 -18.00 -7.17 1.81
C ILE A 165 -18.21 -7.15 0.29
N GLN A 166 -18.53 -8.30 -0.31
CA GLN A 166 -18.76 -8.37 -1.75
C GLN A 166 -20.00 -7.59 -2.17
N ALA A 167 -21.09 -7.63 -1.39
CA ALA A 167 -22.28 -6.83 -1.65
C ALA A 167 -21.96 -5.34 -1.62
N ALA A 168 -21.18 -4.88 -0.64
CA ALA A 168 -20.75 -3.47 -0.54
C ALA A 168 -19.89 -3.03 -1.74
N VAL A 169 -18.96 -3.87 -2.20
CA VAL A 169 -18.15 -3.59 -3.40
C VAL A 169 -18.98 -3.59 -4.68
N LEU A 170 -19.96 -4.49 -4.80
CA LEU A 170 -20.88 -4.52 -5.96
C LEU A 170 -21.81 -3.30 -6.00
N ALA A 171 -22.11 -2.70 -4.85
CA ALA A 171 -22.96 -1.51 -4.73
C ALA A 171 -22.22 -0.18 -4.98
N LEU A 172 -20.92 -0.22 -5.30
CA LEU A 172 -20.13 0.98 -5.58
C LEU A 172 -20.69 1.76 -6.80
N PRO A 173 -20.41 3.08 -6.89
CA PRO A 173 -20.84 3.86 -8.04
C PRO A 173 -20.11 3.44 -9.33
N PRO A 174 -20.66 3.78 -10.51
CA PRO A 174 -20.05 3.47 -11.81
C PRO A 174 -18.59 3.93 -11.98
N SER A 175 -18.17 4.99 -11.26
CA SER A 175 -16.79 5.48 -11.26
C SER A 175 -15.78 4.52 -10.60
N LEU A 176 -16.25 3.53 -9.85
CA LEU A 176 -15.43 2.57 -9.11
C LEU A 176 -15.75 1.11 -9.49
N VAL A 177 -16.97 0.81 -9.93
CA VAL A 177 -17.37 -0.52 -10.39
C VAL A 177 -16.46 -1.01 -11.51
N GLY A 178 -16.07 -2.28 -11.44
CA GLY A 178 -15.21 -2.93 -12.43
C GLY A 178 -13.70 -2.70 -12.24
N ARG A 179 -13.30 -1.75 -11.38
CA ARG A 179 -11.89 -1.56 -10.99
C ARG A 179 -11.61 -1.74 -9.51
N VAL A 180 -12.62 -1.68 -8.63
CA VAL A 180 -12.47 -1.99 -7.21
C VAL A 180 -12.79 -3.46 -6.94
N HIS A 181 -11.91 -4.14 -6.20
CA HIS A 181 -12.03 -5.54 -5.82
C HIS A 181 -11.79 -5.71 -4.31
N ALA A 182 -12.46 -6.66 -3.68
CA ALA A 182 -12.20 -7.02 -2.29
C ALA A 182 -11.36 -8.30 -2.19
N LEU A 183 -10.29 -8.26 -1.40
CA LEU A 183 -9.56 -9.46 -1.00
C LEU A 183 -10.27 -10.11 0.19
N THR A 184 -11.03 -11.18 -0.04
CA THR A 184 -11.80 -11.89 1.01
C THR A 184 -11.24 -13.27 1.37
N LYS A 185 -10.09 -13.65 0.79
CA LYS A 185 -9.42 -14.94 1.02
C LYS A 185 -7.90 -14.74 1.13
N GLY A 186 -7.23 -15.56 1.93
CA GLY A 186 -5.77 -15.58 2.03
C GLY A 186 -5.17 -14.73 3.16
N PHE A 187 -5.98 -14.42 4.18
CA PHE A 187 -5.53 -13.88 5.46
C PHE A 187 -5.72 -14.94 6.55
#